data_AF-A0A920W1A7-F1
#
_entry.id   AF-A0A920W1A7-F1
#
_cell.length_a   1.000
_cell.length_b   1.000
_cell.length_c   1.000
_cell.angle_alpha   90.00
_cell.angle_beta   90.00
_cell.angle_gamma   90.00
#
_symmetry.space_group_name_H-M   'P 1'
#
loop_
_entity.id
_entity.type
_entity.pdbx_description
1 polymer ?
#
loop_
_entity_poly.entity_id
_entity_poly.type
_entity_poly.pdbx_seq_one_letter_code
_entity_poly.pdbx_strand_id
1 'polypeptide(L)' 'MIKEKVIKDGMFPKVKCCLDALKAGVHKTHIVDGRVQHALLLEIFTEDGIGTQIVEKKLDLTASSTPS' A
#
# COMPACT_ATOMS: atom_id res chain seq x y z
N MET A 1 -10.73 1.34 7.72
CA MET A 1 -10.83 0.31 6.64
C MET A 1 -11.25 -1.08 7.12
N ILE A 2 -10.41 -1.87 7.82
CA ILE A 2 -10.80 -3.26 8.22
C ILE A 2 -11.85 -3.25 9.33
N LYS A 3 -11.64 -2.46 10.41
CA LYS A 3 -12.61 -2.34 11.51
C LYS A 3 -13.96 -1.75 11.09
N GLU A 4 -13.95 -0.89 10.07
CA GLU A 4 -15.15 -0.29 9.47
C GLU A 4 -15.89 -1.25 8.52
N LYS A 5 -15.42 -2.50 8.37
CA LYS A 5 -15.97 -3.50 7.44
C LYS A 5 -16.04 -3.04 5.98
N VAL A 6 -15.19 -2.09 5.56
CA VAL A 6 -15.11 -1.67 4.15
C VAL A 6 -14.44 -2.75 3.30
N ILE A 7 -13.44 -3.41 3.87
CA ILE A 7 -12.74 -4.54 3.24
C ILE A 7 -13.48 -5.83 3.61
N LYS A 8 -14.12 -6.46 2.62
CA LYS A 8 -14.93 -7.67 2.79
C LYS A 8 -14.45 -8.81 1.89
N ASP A 9 -14.93 -10.01 2.20
CA ASP A 9 -14.80 -11.22 1.38
C ASP A 9 -13.35 -11.48 0.93
N GLY A 10 -13.15 -11.72 -0.37
CA GLY A 10 -11.86 -12.03 -0.96
C GLY A 10 -10.82 -10.91 -0.87
N MET A 11 -11.20 -9.69 -0.49
CA MET A 11 -10.25 -8.59 -0.30
C MET A 11 -9.60 -8.62 1.09
N PHE A 12 -10.29 -9.15 2.11
CA PHE A 12 -9.72 -9.30 3.45
C PHE A 12 -8.43 -10.16 3.46
N PRO A 13 -8.38 -11.37 2.87
CA PRO A 13 -7.16 -12.16 2.86
C PRO A 13 -6.04 -11.52 2.02
N LYS A 14 -6.38 -10.74 0.97
CA LYS A 14 -5.38 -10.01 0.16
C LYS A 14 -4.70 -8.93 0.98
N VAL A 15 -5.49 -8.11 1.67
CA VAL A 15 -4.97 -7.04 2.52
C VAL A 15 -4.17 -7.62 3.69
N LYS A 16 -4.65 -8.72 4.30
CA LYS A 16 -3.90 -9.40 5.36
C LYS A 16 -2.52 -9.87 4.86
N CYS A 17 -2.47 -10.51 3.69
CA CYS A 17 -1.21 -10.94 3.07
C CYS A 17 -0.25 -9.76 2.82
N CYS A 18 -0.76 -8.64 2.28
CA CYS A 18 0.02 -7.43 2.09
C CYS A 18 0.61 -6.91 3.42
N LEU A 19 -0.18 -6.88 4.49
CA LEU A 19 0.29 -6.47 5.82
C LEU A 19 1.36 -7.41 6.37
N ASP A 20 1.21 -8.72 6.18
CA ASP A 20 2.19 -9.71 6.63
C ASP A 20 3.51 -9.57 5.85
N ALA A 21 3.45 -9.30 4.54
CA ALA A 21 4.63 -9.01 3.71
C ALA A 21 5.36 -7.73 4.15
N LEU A 22 4.63 -6.66 4.45
CA LEU A 22 5.21 -5.42 4.97
C LEU A 22 5.97 -5.68 6.29
N LYS A 23 5.36 -6.40 7.24
CA LYS A 23 6.00 -6.79 8.50
C LYS A 23 7.23 -7.68 8.30
N ALA A 24 7.28 -8.46 7.23
CA ALA A 24 8.43 -9.28 6.86
C ALA A 24 9.58 -8.48 6.21
N GLY A 25 9.44 -7.15 6.07
CA GLY A 25 10.48 -6.25 5.56
C GLY A 25 10.27 -5.77 4.13
N VAL A 26 9.14 -6.10 3.49
CA VAL A 26 8.79 -5.51 2.19
C VAL A 26 8.46 -4.03 2.39
N HIS A 27 9.02 -3.16 1.55
CA HIS A 27 8.85 -1.71 1.72
C HIS A 27 7.44 -1.21 1.35
N LYS A 28 6.84 -1.78 0.31
CA LYS A 28 5.55 -1.37 -0.24
C LYS A 28 4.87 -2.58 -0.89
N THR A 29 3.54 -2.61 -0.84
CA THR A 29 2.73 -3.63 -1.52
C THR A 29 1.63 -2.94 -2.33
N HIS A 30 1.27 -3.55 -3.46
CA HIS A 30 0.33 -2.98 -4.42
C HIS A 30 -0.73 -4.03 -4.79
N ILE A 31 -2.01 -3.62 -4.75
CA ILE A 31 -3.13 -4.42 -5.23
C ILE A 31 -3.63 -3.79 -6.52
N VAL A 32 -3.43 -4.48 -7.65
CA VAL A 32 -3.75 -3.98 -9.00
C VAL A 32 -4.87 -4.77 -9.65
N ASP A 33 -5.65 -4.14 -10.53
CA ASP A 33 -6.64 -4.82 -11.36
C ASP A 33 -5.98 -5.43 -12.59
N GLY A 34 -5.75 -6.75 -12.55
CA GLY A 34 -5.10 -7.50 -13.64
C GLY A 34 -5.91 -7.59 -14.94
N ARG A 35 -7.16 -7.11 -14.97
CA ARG A 35 -7.97 -7.06 -16.20
C ARG A 35 -7.58 -5.89 -17.10
N VAL A 36 -6.87 -4.90 -16.56
CA VAL A 36 -6.36 -3.77 -17.32
C VAL A 36 -5.10 -4.19 -18.07
N GLN A 37 -5.07 -3.95 -19.39
CA GLN A 37 -3.90 -4.25 -20.20
C GLN A 37 -2.72 -3.40 -19.72
N HIS A 38 -1.54 -4.03 -19.58
CA HIS A 38 -0.34 -3.40 -19.06
C HIS A 38 -0.44 -2.88 -17.61
N ALA A 39 -1.35 -3.44 -16.79
CA ALA A 39 -1.56 -3.03 -15.39
C ALA A 39 -0.28 -2.83 -14.57
N LEU A 40 0.69 -3.74 -14.70
CA LEU A 40 1.98 -3.64 -14.00
C LEU A 40 2.81 -2.44 -14.44
N LEU A 41 2.85 -2.17 -15.75
CA LEU A 41 3.60 -1.04 -16.29
C LEU A 41 2.95 0.27 -15.86
N LEU A 42 1.62 0.35 -15.92
CA LEU A 42 0.88 1.53 -15.46
C LEU A 42 1.14 1.78 -13.98
N GLU A 43 1.06 0.76 -13.12
CA GLU A 43 1.31 0.92 -11.68
C GLU A 43 2.73 1.38 -11.35
N ILE A 44 3.74 0.94 -12.11
CA ILE A 44 5.15 1.26 -11.84
C ILE A 44 5.57 2.60 -12.44
N PHE A 45 5.07 2.91 -13.65
CA PHE A 45 5.54 4.04 -14.46
C PHE A 45 4.59 5.23 -14.50
N THR A 46 3.50 5.22 -13.71
CA THR A 46 2.62 6.38 -13.53
C THR A 46 2.60 6.82 -12.08
N GLU A 47 2.54 8.13 -11.83
CA GLU A 47 2.55 8.68 -10.47
C GLU A 47 1.25 8.36 -9.71
N ASP A 48 0.12 8.40 -10.42
CA ASP A 48 -1.19 8.12 -9.83
C ASP A 48 -1.37 6.62 -9.53
N GLY A 49 -0.71 5.74 -10.28
CA GLY A 49 -0.97 4.31 -10.27
C GLY A 49 -2.40 3.97 -10.73
N ILE A 50 -2.70 2.68 -10.87
CA ILE A 50 -4.05 2.20 -11.20
C ILE A 50 -4.65 1.32 -10.11
N GLY A 51 -3.89 1.07 -9.04
CA GLY A 51 -4.26 0.18 -7.95
C GLY A 51 -4.35 0.85 -6.59
N THR A 52 -4.32 0.01 -5.55
CA THR A 52 -4.21 0.44 -4.15
C THR A 52 -2.81 0.12 -3.64
N GLN A 53 -2.07 1.16 -3.26
CA GLN A 53 -0.78 1.02 -2.60
C GLN A 53 -0.94 0.97 -1.07
N ILE A 54 -0.26 0.01 -0.42
CA ILE A 54 -0.19 -0.12 1.03
C ILE A 54 1.29 -0.02 1.45
N VAL A 55 1.57 0.94 2.33
CA VAL A 55 2.92 1.24 2.84
C VAL A 55 2.90 1.38 4.35
N GLU A 56 4.02 1.06 5.00
CA GLU A 56 4.21 1.45 6.39
C GLU A 56 4.51 2.95 6.46
N LYS A 57 3.73 3.68 7.26
CA LYS A 57 4.05 5.07 7.58
C LYS A 57 5.22 5.07 8.56
N LYS A 58 6.43 5.35 8.06
CA LYS A 58 7.51 5.78 8.95
C LYS A 58 7.11 7.14 9.53
N LEU A 59 7.11 7.25 10.86
CA LEU A 59 7.14 8.58 11.48
C LEU A 59 8.55 9.11 11.24
N ASP A 60 8.66 10.15 10.43
CA ASP A 60 9.89 10.88 10.26
C ASP A 60 10.15 11.66 11.57
N LEU A 61 10.91 11.06 12.49
CA LEU A 61 11.29 11.66 13.77
C LEU A 61 12.36 12.77 13.63
N THR A 62 12.50 13.41 12.47
CA THR A 62 13.55 14.42 12.20
C THR A 62 13.06 15.88 12.16
N ALA A 63 11.82 16.17 12.60
CA ALA A 63 11.33 17.55 12.74
C ALA A 63 11.32 18.02 14.21
N SER A 64 12.44 17.87 14.93
CA SER A 64 12.63 18.45 16.28
C SER A 64 13.98 19.14 16.49
N SER A 65 14.57 19.72 15.44
CA SER A 65 15.64 20.73 15.54
C SER A 65 15.27 21.86 14.57
N THR A 66 14.98 23.11 14.92
CA THR A 66 15.43 23.98 16.03
C THR A 66 14.50 25.22 15.99
N PRO A 67 14.02 25.80 17.10
CA PRO A 67 13.49 27.15 17.08
C PRO A 67 14.67 28.15 17.11
N SER A 68 14.80 28.96 16.07
CA SER A 68 15.57 30.22 16.08
C SER A 68 14.66 31.37 16.46
#